data_AF-A0A1J0R823-F1
#
_entry.id   AF-A0A1J0R823-F1
#
_cell.length_a   1.000
_cell.length_b   1.000
_cell.length_c   1.000
_cell.angle_alpha   90.00
_cell.angle_beta   90.00
_cell.angle_gamma   90.00
#
_symmetry.space_group_name_H-M   'P 1'
#
loop_
_entity.id
_entity.type
_entity.pdbx_description
1 polymer ?
#
loop_
_entity_poly.entity_id
_entity_poly.type
_entity_poly.pdbx_seq_one_letter_code
_entity_poly.pdbx_strand_id
1 'polypeptide(L)'
;MYRQKKLQKYVAAKTTQPLALVLATAMLTTSCQGLQRPHFQIQEACDAASYLRQLSTQAISATESSLRSAISELKSALALQVLAAKATGANRLAANILAASRQSTATAKLTALADKLTAIGEGLVGTGVLAGAQEIVAELTTLTVQDANLDTATTYTTTATPLKVTPKLSPNVNGMCMESAEKRKEPQAAKTPRPEQPTIKLFTVAAETPGSQTGDKLTLCGHGANTGAITGPSSCATGQTTTIGLRGGAILKATQVTTTAQQTPTGTQAYSKVGGAESVPSQASLTAELAKILLMETNTVAIERNQAVTELVDIASSSSLKDLLAKTLDGESATYNNPETKPKVDAFLKDLFGDKAENVKTTIEKDLKGLVPPKAAIGGNGDKKLETINDPKELADAQIYYTVKKFVDEQEQKKKNIAGSSCPAKTDKPEEPKKTADECKKHTTEKPCREETGCDFDDKKPEGEGCFPKEN
;
A
#
# COMPACT_ATOMS: atom_id res chain seq x y z
N MET A 1 15.22 -31.12 -41.01
CA MET A 1 14.89 -32.40 -41.66
C MET A 1 15.43 -33.55 -40.81
N TYR A 2 14.54 -34.38 -40.26
CA TYR A 2 14.75 -35.80 -39.89
C TYR A 2 15.94 -36.22 -38.98
N ARG A 3 15.65 -36.57 -37.71
CA ARG A 3 15.49 -37.97 -37.24
C ARG A 3 15.48 -38.08 -35.70
N GLN A 4 14.33 -38.53 -35.18
CA GLN A 4 14.25 -39.30 -33.94
C GLN A 4 14.81 -40.74 -34.14
N LYS A 5 15.31 -41.35 -33.05
CA LYS A 5 15.08 -42.76 -32.63
C LYS A 5 15.64 -42.92 -31.21
N LYS A 6 14.80 -43.22 -30.19
CA LYS A 6 14.44 -44.56 -29.63
C LYS A 6 15.62 -45.19 -28.85
N LEU A 7 15.53 -45.85 -27.69
CA LEU A 7 14.51 -46.57 -26.88
C LEU A 7 15.28 -47.04 -25.60
N GLN A 8 14.76 -47.14 -24.37
CA GLN A 8 14.11 -48.30 -23.70
C GLN A 8 14.35 -48.07 -22.17
N LYS A 9 13.39 -48.01 -21.23
CA LYS A 9 12.38 -48.96 -20.68
C LYS A 9 12.81 -49.68 -19.37
N TYR A 10 11.99 -49.43 -18.32
CA TYR A 10 11.67 -50.21 -17.10
C TYR A 10 12.68 -50.33 -15.95
N VAL A 11 12.26 -49.88 -14.75
CA VAL A 11 11.90 -50.74 -13.59
C VAL A 11 10.84 -50.01 -12.74
N ALA A 12 9.78 -50.72 -12.36
CA ALA A 12 8.76 -50.28 -11.42
C ALA A 12 9.25 -50.46 -9.97
N ALA A 13 9.08 -49.45 -9.12
CA ALA A 13 9.11 -49.61 -7.67
C ALA A 13 8.04 -48.73 -7.04
N LYS A 14 7.17 -49.39 -6.28
CA LYS A 14 6.00 -48.88 -5.58
C LYS A 14 6.46 -48.55 -4.15
N THR A 15 6.46 -47.27 -3.76
CA THR A 15 6.69 -46.89 -2.35
C THR A 15 5.99 -45.56 -2.02
N THR A 16 5.46 -45.54 -0.80
CA THR A 16 4.53 -44.63 -0.14
C THR A 16 5.14 -43.30 0.35
N GLN A 17 4.38 -42.19 0.19
CA GLN A 17 4.44 -40.88 0.88
C GLN A 17 5.73 -40.01 0.77
N PRO A 18 5.68 -38.67 0.97
CA PRO A 18 4.54 -37.77 1.17
C PRO A 18 4.33 -36.77 0.01
N LEU A 19 3.18 -36.11 0.04
CA LEU A 19 2.72 -35.08 -0.88
C LEU A 19 3.68 -33.87 -0.87
N ALA A 20 4.69 -33.89 -1.74
CA ALA A 20 5.47 -32.70 -2.05
C ALA A 20 4.61 -31.80 -2.94
N LEU A 21 4.11 -30.72 -2.34
CA LEU A 21 3.48 -29.61 -3.02
C LEU A 21 4.52 -28.96 -3.96
N VAL A 22 4.66 -29.50 -5.16
CA VAL A 22 5.46 -28.88 -6.22
C VAL A 22 4.64 -27.68 -6.70
N LEU A 23 4.93 -26.52 -6.12
CA LEU A 23 4.62 -25.22 -6.71
C LEU A 23 5.31 -25.20 -8.08
N ALA A 24 4.59 -25.58 -9.12
CA ALA A 24 4.98 -25.32 -10.49
C ALA A 24 4.89 -23.81 -10.68
N THR A 25 5.98 -23.11 -10.37
CA THR A 25 6.25 -21.75 -10.81
C THR A 25 6.29 -21.75 -12.34
N ALA A 26 5.11 -21.63 -12.95
CA ALA A 26 5.01 -21.19 -14.33
C ALA A 26 5.66 -19.80 -14.37
N MET A 27 6.86 -19.75 -14.96
CA MET A 27 7.52 -18.51 -15.36
C MET A 27 6.63 -17.84 -16.40
N LEU A 28 5.62 -17.11 -15.93
CA LEU A 28 5.09 -15.99 -16.69
C LEU A 28 6.24 -15.01 -16.79
N THR A 29 6.85 -14.94 -17.97
CA THR A 29 7.51 -13.73 -18.45
C THR A 29 6.43 -12.68 -18.68
N THR A 30 5.69 -12.32 -17.63
CA THR A 30 5.09 -11.01 -17.54
C THR A 30 6.29 -10.09 -17.49
N SER A 31 6.51 -9.38 -18.60
CA SER A 31 7.27 -8.14 -18.62
C SER A 31 6.73 -7.30 -17.48
N CYS A 32 7.36 -7.44 -16.33
CA CYS A 32 7.00 -6.74 -15.14
C CYS A 32 7.20 -5.28 -15.53
N GLN A 33 6.13 -4.50 -15.55
CA GLN A 33 6.30 -3.06 -15.53
C GLN A 33 6.88 -2.77 -14.15
N GLY A 34 8.20 -2.95 -14.03
CA GLY A 34 8.91 -2.57 -12.84
C GLY A 34 8.82 -1.07 -12.70
N LEU A 35 9.01 -0.59 -11.47
CA LEU A 35 9.16 0.82 -11.09
C LEU A 35 9.56 1.68 -12.31
N GLN A 36 8.69 2.63 -12.68
CA GLN A 36 8.72 3.34 -13.96
C GLN A 36 9.94 4.28 -14.11
N ARG A 37 11.17 3.75 -14.13
CA ARG A 37 12.43 4.50 -13.97
C ARG A 37 12.49 5.79 -14.80
N PRO A 38 12.96 6.91 -14.24
CA PRO A 38 13.07 8.15 -15.01
C PRO A 38 13.91 7.93 -16.29
N HIS A 39 13.46 8.44 -17.43
CA HIS A 39 14.13 8.22 -18.71
C HIS A 39 14.84 9.50 -19.17
N PHE A 40 15.95 9.78 -18.48
CA PHE A 40 16.73 11.00 -18.68
C PHE A 40 18.11 10.76 -19.23
N GLN A 41 18.60 11.76 -19.95
CA GLN A 41 19.99 11.87 -20.30
C GLN A 41 20.75 12.39 -19.06
N ILE A 42 21.64 11.55 -18.53
CA ILE A 42 22.50 11.89 -17.39
C ILE A 42 23.87 12.29 -17.93
N GLN A 43 24.18 13.59 -17.92
CA GLN A 43 25.46 14.15 -18.39
C GLN A 43 26.26 14.82 -17.29
N GLU A 44 25.58 15.33 -16.26
CA GLU A 44 26.18 16.02 -15.12
C GLU A 44 25.66 15.44 -13.81
N ALA A 45 26.35 15.74 -12.71
CA ALA A 45 25.97 15.25 -11.38
C ALA A 45 24.57 15.73 -10.96
N CYS A 46 24.16 16.94 -11.35
CA CYS A 46 22.80 17.41 -11.10
C CYS A 46 21.71 16.58 -11.80
N ASP A 47 21.99 16.03 -12.99
CA ASP A 47 21.04 15.13 -13.67
C ASP A 47 20.90 13.83 -12.88
N ALA A 48 22.02 13.28 -12.39
CA ALA A 48 22.04 12.07 -11.57
C ALA A 48 21.27 12.27 -10.25
N ALA A 49 21.42 13.42 -9.61
CA ALA A 49 20.65 13.79 -8.42
C ALA A 49 19.13 13.84 -8.72
N SER A 50 18.73 14.47 -9.82
CA SER A 50 17.33 14.53 -10.25
C SER A 50 16.75 13.15 -10.56
N TYR A 51 17.52 12.27 -11.21
CA TYR A 51 17.14 10.87 -11.43
C TYR A 51 16.84 10.13 -10.12
N LEU A 52 17.74 10.21 -9.14
CA LEU A 52 17.59 9.52 -7.84
C LEU A 52 16.40 10.04 -7.04
N ARG A 53 16.17 11.36 -7.05
CA ARG A 53 14.99 11.97 -6.41
C ARG A 53 13.70 11.48 -7.07
N GLN A 54 13.63 11.42 -8.40
CA GLN A 54 12.44 10.91 -9.07
C GLN A 54 12.23 9.40 -8.87
N LEU A 55 13.31 8.62 -8.80
CA LEU A 55 13.22 7.20 -8.43
C LEU A 55 12.56 7.03 -7.06
N SER A 56 12.91 7.90 -6.11
CA SER A 56 12.30 7.94 -4.77
C SER A 56 10.81 8.30 -4.84
N THR A 57 10.44 9.32 -5.61
CA THR A 57 9.04 9.74 -5.81
C THR A 57 8.19 8.62 -6.42
N GLN A 58 8.75 7.83 -7.33
CA GLN A 58 8.05 6.68 -7.91
C GLN A 58 7.82 5.58 -6.87
N ALA A 59 8.83 5.29 -6.04
CA ALA A 59 8.69 4.28 -4.98
C ALA A 59 7.66 4.69 -3.92
N ILE A 60 7.60 5.99 -3.57
CA ILE A 60 6.57 6.56 -2.71
C ILE A 60 5.19 6.43 -3.38
N SER A 61 5.06 6.83 -4.64
CA SER A 61 3.81 6.73 -5.40
C SER A 61 3.29 5.29 -5.47
N ALA A 62 4.16 4.31 -5.67
CA ALA A 62 3.80 2.89 -5.68
C ALA A 62 3.32 2.41 -4.31
N THR A 63 3.95 2.89 -3.23
CA THR A 63 3.53 2.63 -1.84
C THR A 63 2.16 3.22 -1.55
N GLU A 64 1.93 4.48 -1.93
CA GLU A 64 0.62 5.13 -1.82
C GLU A 64 -0.46 4.41 -2.62
N SER A 65 -0.15 3.97 -3.84
CA SER A 65 -1.05 3.20 -4.69
C SER A 65 -1.44 1.87 -4.05
N SER A 66 -0.47 1.16 -3.45
CA SER A 66 -0.72 -0.09 -2.72
C SER A 66 -1.66 0.13 -1.54
N LEU A 67 -1.42 1.19 -0.75
CA LEU A 67 -2.28 1.56 0.36
C LEU A 67 -3.69 1.95 -0.10
N ARG A 68 -3.82 2.77 -1.16
CA ARG A 68 -5.11 3.15 -1.75
C ARG A 68 -5.88 1.92 -2.26
N SER A 69 -5.18 0.96 -2.87
CA SER A 69 -5.76 -0.31 -3.30
C SER A 69 -6.33 -1.09 -2.11
N ALA A 70 -5.58 -1.24 -1.01
CA ALA A 70 -6.09 -1.90 0.20
C ALA A 70 -7.28 -1.16 0.84
N ILE A 71 -7.25 0.17 0.89
CA ILE A 71 -8.37 0.99 1.38
C ILE A 71 -9.61 0.79 0.50
N SER A 72 -9.45 0.69 -0.82
CA SER A 72 -10.55 0.42 -1.75
C SER A 72 -11.20 -0.94 -1.49
N GLU A 73 -10.41 -1.98 -1.23
CA GLU A 73 -10.92 -3.31 -0.85
C GLU A 73 -11.72 -3.26 0.45
N LEU A 74 -11.24 -2.55 1.47
CA LEU A 74 -11.96 -2.37 2.75
C LEU A 74 -13.28 -1.61 2.56
N LYS A 75 -13.29 -0.57 1.73
CA LYS A 75 -14.52 0.17 1.40
C LYS A 75 -15.53 -0.73 0.70
N SER A 76 -15.08 -1.54 -0.27
CA SER A 76 -15.92 -2.52 -0.94
C SER A 76 -16.49 -3.54 0.05
N ALA A 77 -15.68 -4.02 1.00
CA ALA A 77 -16.13 -4.91 2.06
C ALA A 77 -17.21 -4.28 2.94
N LEU A 78 -17.02 -3.03 3.38
CA LEU A 78 -18.00 -2.31 4.20
C LEU A 78 -19.32 -2.12 3.45
N ALA A 79 -19.28 -1.74 2.18
CA ALA A 79 -20.48 -1.62 1.36
C ALA A 79 -21.23 -2.97 1.22
N LEU A 80 -20.50 -4.07 1.03
CA LEU A 80 -21.07 -5.41 1.03
C LEU A 80 -21.68 -5.80 2.39
N GLN A 81 -21.08 -5.38 3.51
CA GLN A 81 -21.64 -5.60 4.84
C GLN A 81 -22.93 -4.80 5.08
N VAL A 82 -23.00 -3.55 4.58
CA VAL A 82 -24.26 -2.76 4.59
C VAL A 82 -25.35 -3.50 3.81
N LEU A 83 -25.01 -3.99 2.61
CA LEU A 83 -25.95 -4.78 1.80
C LEU A 83 -26.39 -6.06 2.53
N ALA A 84 -25.46 -6.78 3.14
CA ALA A 84 -25.75 -8.00 3.90
C ALA A 84 -26.67 -7.72 5.10
N ALA A 85 -26.46 -6.61 5.81
CA ALA A 85 -27.29 -6.19 6.93
C ALA A 85 -28.75 -5.91 6.49
N LYS A 86 -28.93 -5.32 5.29
CA LYS A 86 -30.26 -5.09 4.70
C LYS A 86 -30.90 -6.37 4.15
N ALA A 87 -30.10 -7.26 3.56
CA ALA A 87 -30.60 -8.44 2.86
C ALA A 87 -31.09 -9.56 3.80
N THR A 88 -31.78 -10.55 3.23
CA THR A 88 -32.23 -11.78 3.91
C THR A 88 -31.79 -13.01 3.11
N GLY A 89 -31.91 -14.19 3.72
CA GLY A 89 -31.65 -15.47 3.05
C GLY A 89 -30.25 -15.57 2.41
N ALA A 90 -30.22 -16.14 1.20
CA ALA A 90 -29.01 -16.37 0.42
C ALA A 90 -28.24 -15.08 0.08
N ASN A 91 -28.94 -14.00 -0.27
CA ASN A 91 -28.30 -12.72 -0.62
C ASN A 91 -27.51 -12.12 0.55
N ARG A 92 -27.99 -12.28 1.79
CA ARG A 92 -27.22 -11.89 2.99
C ARG A 92 -25.93 -12.70 3.10
N LEU A 93 -26.02 -14.02 2.93
CA LEU A 93 -24.88 -14.90 3.06
C LEU A 93 -23.85 -14.67 1.95
N ALA A 94 -24.32 -14.49 0.71
CA ALA A 94 -23.50 -14.13 -0.45
C ALA A 94 -22.74 -12.82 -0.22
N ALA A 95 -23.44 -11.75 0.21
CA ALA A 95 -22.82 -10.46 0.50
C ALA A 95 -21.79 -10.55 1.65
N ASN A 96 -22.07 -11.31 2.71
CA ASN A 96 -21.12 -11.55 3.80
C ASN A 96 -19.86 -12.31 3.36
N ILE A 97 -20.00 -13.35 2.52
CA ILE A 97 -18.87 -14.11 1.99
C ILE A 97 -17.99 -13.21 1.12
N LEU A 98 -18.59 -12.42 0.23
CA LEU A 98 -17.86 -11.47 -0.60
C LEU A 98 -17.16 -10.39 0.25
N ALA A 99 -17.82 -9.89 1.30
CA ALA A 99 -17.22 -8.92 2.24
C ALA A 99 -16.01 -9.51 2.97
N ALA A 100 -16.13 -10.72 3.50
CA ALA A 100 -15.03 -11.40 4.18
C ALA A 100 -13.83 -11.65 3.24
N SER A 101 -14.10 -12.03 1.98
CA SER A 101 -13.05 -12.18 0.98
C SER A 101 -12.34 -10.86 0.68
N ARG A 102 -13.08 -9.74 0.57
CA ARG A 102 -12.50 -8.40 0.38
C ARG A 102 -11.63 -7.99 1.57
N GLN A 103 -12.08 -8.25 2.79
CA GLN A 103 -11.28 -8.01 4.01
C GLN A 103 -10.00 -8.83 4.05
N SER A 104 -10.07 -10.11 3.66
CA SER A 104 -8.90 -10.97 3.56
C SER A 104 -7.90 -10.44 2.52
N THR A 105 -8.37 -10.05 1.34
CA THR A 105 -7.54 -9.43 0.29
C THR A 105 -6.90 -8.12 0.77
N ALA A 106 -7.68 -7.26 1.43
CA ALA A 106 -7.16 -6.02 2.00
C ALA A 106 -6.06 -6.27 3.04
N THR A 107 -6.29 -7.24 3.96
CA THR A 107 -5.34 -7.61 5.00
C THR A 107 -4.06 -8.18 4.40
N ALA A 108 -4.17 -9.02 3.37
CA ALA A 108 -3.02 -9.54 2.63
C ALA A 108 -2.21 -8.42 1.96
N LYS A 109 -2.88 -7.44 1.33
CA LYS A 109 -2.24 -6.26 0.74
C LYS A 109 -1.53 -5.41 1.79
N LEU A 110 -2.16 -5.15 2.94
CA LEU A 110 -1.57 -4.38 4.04
C LEU A 110 -0.38 -5.10 4.69
N THR A 111 -0.48 -6.42 4.87
CA THR A 111 0.61 -7.23 5.43
C THR A 111 1.79 -7.26 4.46
N ALA A 112 1.53 -7.51 3.18
CA ALA A 112 2.56 -7.48 2.14
C ALA A 112 3.21 -6.10 2.01
N LEU A 113 2.46 -5.01 2.24
CA LEU A 113 3.05 -3.68 2.30
C LEU A 113 3.93 -3.52 3.55
N ALA A 114 3.40 -3.85 4.73
CA ALA A 114 4.10 -3.73 6.01
C ALA A 114 5.44 -4.49 6.02
N ASP A 115 5.47 -5.72 5.51
CA ASP A 115 6.67 -6.56 5.39
C ASP A 115 7.78 -5.95 4.52
N LYS A 116 7.42 -4.96 3.69
CA LYS A 116 8.27 -4.37 2.66
C LYS A 116 8.67 -2.93 2.97
N LEU A 117 7.94 -2.26 3.88
CA LEU A 117 8.15 -0.85 4.21
C LEU A 117 9.57 -0.54 4.68
N THR A 118 10.18 -1.39 5.51
CA THR A 118 11.56 -1.16 5.98
C THR A 118 12.56 -1.13 4.83
N ALA A 119 12.51 -2.12 3.93
CA ALA A 119 13.41 -2.18 2.79
C ALA A 119 13.18 -1.03 1.78
N ILE A 120 11.92 -0.62 1.60
CA ILE A 120 11.58 0.55 0.79
C ILE A 120 12.16 1.81 1.45
N GLY A 121 11.97 1.99 2.76
CA GLY A 121 12.48 3.12 3.53
C GLY A 121 14.01 3.23 3.49
N GLU A 122 14.72 2.11 3.64
CA GLU A 122 16.18 2.08 3.54
C GLU A 122 16.67 2.49 2.14
N GLY A 123 15.99 2.07 1.07
CA GLY A 123 16.35 2.50 -0.27
C GLY A 123 16.00 3.96 -0.55
N LEU A 124 14.94 4.51 0.05
CA LEU A 124 14.65 5.95 0.01
C LEU A 124 15.74 6.77 0.73
N VAL A 125 16.29 6.26 1.82
CA VAL A 125 17.47 6.86 2.45
C VAL A 125 18.67 6.78 1.51
N GLY A 126 18.91 5.62 0.89
CA GLY A 126 20.03 5.44 -0.04
C GLY A 126 19.96 6.34 -1.27
N THR A 127 18.78 6.50 -1.88
CA THR A 127 18.59 7.47 -2.96
C THR A 127 18.82 8.90 -2.49
N GLY A 128 18.37 9.26 -1.28
CA GLY A 128 18.60 10.57 -0.69
C GLY A 128 20.08 10.88 -0.45
N VAL A 129 20.82 9.93 0.13
CA VAL A 129 22.27 10.03 0.37
C VAL A 129 23.01 10.21 -0.95
N LEU A 130 22.73 9.37 -1.95
CA LEU A 130 23.39 9.49 -3.24
C LEU A 130 23.00 10.77 -3.98
N ALA A 131 21.73 11.19 -3.94
CA ALA A 131 21.28 12.43 -4.57
C ALA A 131 21.99 13.64 -3.97
N GLY A 132 22.08 13.73 -2.64
CA GLY A 132 22.82 14.78 -1.95
C GLY A 132 24.32 14.74 -2.28
N ALA A 133 24.92 13.56 -2.37
CA ALA A 133 26.31 13.44 -2.80
C ALA A 133 26.53 13.95 -4.23
N GLN A 134 25.60 13.69 -5.15
CA GLN A 134 25.65 14.21 -6.52
C GLN A 134 25.51 15.74 -6.56
N GLU A 135 24.66 16.31 -5.71
CA GLU A 135 24.52 17.78 -5.55
C GLU A 135 25.84 18.40 -5.06
N ILE A 136 26.47 17.79 -4.04
CA ILE A 136 27.77 18.23 -3.53
C ILE A 136 28.86 18.08 -4.58
N VAL A 137 28.88 16.98 -5.34
CA VAL A 137 29.84 16.79 -6.44
C VAL A 137 29.74 17.93 -7.46
N ALA A 138 28.53 18.34 -7.84
CA ALA A 138 28.34 19.44 -8.79
C ALA A 138 28.96 20.76 -8.29
N GLU A 139 28.82 21.06 -7.00
CA GLU A 139 29.41 22.28 -6.40
C GLU A 139 30.92 22.16 -6.22
N LEU A 140 31.41 21.02 -5.72
CA LEU A 140 32.84 20.81 -5.46
C LEU A 140 33.67 20.83 -6.75
N THR A 141 33.09 20.45 -7.89
CA THR A 141 33.78 20.56 -9.19
C THR A 141 34.05 21.99 -9.64
N THR A 142 33.43 22.99 -8.99
CA THR A 142 33.72 24.42 -9.25
C THR A 142 34.96 24.91 -8.49
N LEU A 143 35.52 24.10 -7.59
CA LEU A 143 36.68 24.46 -6.77
C LEU A 143 37.95 24.51 -7.61
N THR A 144 38.55 25.69 -7.65
CA THR A 144 39.77 25.98 -8.38
C THR A 144 40.80 26.65 -7.47
N VAL A 145 42.07 26.56 -7.85
CA VAL A 145 43.12 27.46 -7.38
C VAL A 145 43.21 28.60 -8.39
N GLN A 146 43.24 29.84 -7.92
CA GLN A 146 43.45 31.01 -8.78
C GLN A 146 44.91 31.10 -9.23
N ASP A 147 45.12 31.67 -10.41
CA ASP A 147 46.46 32.02 -10.87
C ASP A 147 47.07 33.08 -9.97
N ALA A 148 48.35 32.91 -9.67
CA ALA A 148 49.20 33.97 -9.15
C ALA A 148 50.20 34.35 -10.26
N ASN A 149 50.15 35.61 -10.67
CA ASN A 149 51.01 36.15 -11.72
C ASN A 149 52.50 35.96 -11.39
N LEU A 150 53.32 35.89 -12.44
CA LEU A 150 54.76 36.01 -12.31
C LEU A 150 55.12 37.37 -11.74
N ASP A 151 55.86 37.37 -10.63
CA ASP A 151 56.45 38.55 -10.00
C ASP A 151 57.85 38.17 -9.50
N THR A 152 58.68 39.15 -9.16
CA THR A 152 60.01 38.91 -8.62
C THR A 152 59.93 37.98 -7.41
N ALA A 153 60.86 37.03 -7.31
CA ALA A 153 60.89 36.09 -6.20
C ALA A 153 61.00 36.81 -4.84
N THR A 154 61.65 37.98 -4.81
CA THR A 154 61.70 38.86 -3.65
C THR A 154 60.33 39.40 -3.25
N THR A 155 59.43 39.69 -4.19
CA THR A 155 58.04 40.04 -3.86
C THR A 155 57.39 38.90 -3.08
N TYR A 156 57.55 37.67 -3.54
CA TYR A 156 56.85 36.51 -2.98
C TYR A 156 57.49 35.82 -1.77
N THR A 157 58.73 36.17 -1.41
CA THR A 157 59.48 35.53 -0.32
C THR A 157 59.51 36.35 0.98
N THR A 158 58.87 37.51 1.01
CA THR A 158 58.68 38.27 2.24
C THR A 158 57.42 37.83 3.00
N THR A 159 57.43 38.01 4.32
CA THR A 159 56.27 37.76 5.18
C THR A 159 55.06 38.66 4.85
N ALA A 160 55.29 39.82 4.24
CA ALA A 160 54.24 40.77 3.90
C ALA A 160 53.47 40.39 2.62
N THR A 161 54.13 39.75 1.64
CA THR A 161 53.56 39.44 0.32
C THR A 161 53.86 38.01 -0.14
N PRO A 162 53.60 36.96 0.68
CA PRO A 162 53.93 35.59 0.30
C PRO A 162 53.16 35.17 -0.96
N LEU A 163 53.73 34.27 -1.77
CA LEU A 163 52.98 33.60 -2.83
C LEU A 163 51.84 32.79 -2.21
N LYS A 164 50.58 33.15 -2.54
CA LYS A 164 49.39 32.52 -1.96
C LYS A 164 48.77 31.52 -2.93
N VAL A 165 48.62 30.28 -2.48
CA VAL A 165 47.67 29.35 -3.10
C VAL A 165 46.26 29.81 -2.70
N THR A 166 45.55 30.45 -3.62
CA THR A 166 44.24 31.06 -3.33
C THR A 166 43.12 30.17 -3.87
N PRO A 167 42.46 29.35 -3.03
CA PRO A 167 41.30 28.58 -3.46
C PRO A 167 40.12 29.51 -3.79
N LYS A 168 39.34 29.12 -4.79
CA LYS A 168 38.10 29.78 -5.22
C LYS A 168 37.04 28.71 -5.45
N LEU A 169 35.99 28.75 -4.64
CA LEU A 169 34.75 28.04 -4.91
C LEU A 169 33.78 29.00 -5.60
N SER A 170 33.07 28.54 -6.62
CA SER A 170 32.09 29.36 -7.35
C SER A 170 30.77 28.59 -7.41
N PRO A 171 30.08 28.46 -6.25
CA PRO A 171 28.89 27.65 -6.18
C PRO A 171 27.75 28.28 -6.98
N ASN A 172 26.74 27.49 -7.31
CA ASN A 172 25.56 28.00 -8.01
C ASN A 172 24.84 29.04 -7.13
N VAL A 173 24.69 30.25 -7.65
CA VAL A 173 24.05 31.39 -6.97
C VAL A 173 22.59 31.14 -6.60
N ASN A 174 21.90 30.26 -7.32
CA ASN A 174 20.50 29.90 -7.08
C ASN A 174 20.35 28.70 -6.13
N GLY A 175 21.45 28.12 -5.66
CA GLY A 175 21.48 26.88 -4.88
C GLY A 175 21.79 25.64 -5.72
N MET A 176 22.09 24.53 -5.04
CA MET A 176 22.59 23.31 -5.67
C MET A 176 21.60 22.76 -6.70
N CYS A 177 22.07 22.61 -7.94
CA CYS A 177 21.28 22.10 -9.07
C CYS A 177 20.01 22.90 -9.40
N MET A 178 19.95 24.17 -8.99
CA MET A 178 18.82 25.06 -9.28
C MET A 178 19.06 25.85 -10.57
N GLU A 179 18.00 25.99 -11.38
CA GLU A 179 17.98 26.90 -12.53
C GLU A 179 17.63 28.33 -12.09
N SER A 180 16.72 28.45 -11.12
CA SER A 180 16.32 29.70 -10.46
C SER A 180 16.00 29.44 -8.98
N ALA A 181 15.74 30.48 -8.18
CA ALA A 181 15.46 30.34 -6.75
C ALA A 181 14.31 29.35 -6.42
N GLU A 182 13.35 29.19 -7.33
CA GLU A 182 12.16 28.35 -7.13
C GLU A 182 12.14 27.10 -8.03
N LYS A 183 13.06 26.99 -8.99
CA LYS A 183 13.03 25.95 -10.02
C LYS A 183 14.34 25.19 -10.09
N ARG A 184 14.24 23.86 -9.95
CA ARG A 184 15.36 22.96 -10.18
C ARG A 184 15.66 22.84 -11.68
N LYS A 185 16.94 22.70 -12.03
CA LYS A 185 17.34 22.35 -13.40
C LYS A 185 16.76 20.98 -13.75
N GLU A 186 15.88 20.95 -14.76
CA GLU A 186 15.29 19.70 -15.26
C GLU A 186 16.29 18.96 -16.14
N PRO A 187 16.49 17.65 -15.93
CA PRO A 187 17.32 16.85 -16.81
C PRO A 187 16.65 16.68 -18.17
N GLN A 188 17.45 16.58 -19.23
CA GLN A 188 16.92 16.37 -20.57
C GLN A 188 16.36 14.95 -20.72
N ALA A 189 15.30 14.79 -21.50
CA ALA A 189 14.77 13.47 -21.85
C ALA A 189 15.81 12.65 -22.63
N ALA A 190 15.95 11.36 -22.29
CA ALA A 190 16.82 10.47 -23.03
C ALA A 190 16.27 10.20 -24.43
N LYS A 191 17.15 10.29 -25.45
CA LYS A 191 16.83 9.96 -26.85
C LYS A 191 17.05 8.48 -27.20
N THR A 192 17.84 7.77 -26.40
CA THR A 192 18.16 6.36 -26.59
C THR A 192 17.07 5.47 -26.00
N PRO A 193 16.86 4.24 -26.49
CA PRO A 193 16.00 3.27 -25.82
C PRO A 193 16.42 3.03 -24.37
N ARG A 194 15.44 2.75 -23.50
CA ARG A 194 15.73 2.39 -22.11
C ARG A 194 16.55 1.09 -22.09
N PRO A 195 17.62 1.00 -21.27
CA PRO A 195 18.34 -0.25 -21.09
C PRO A 195 17.41 -1.38 -20.62
N GLU A 196 17.65 -2.60 -21.10
CA GLU A 196 16.89 -3.78 -20.68
C GLU A 196 17.02 -4.07 -19.18
N GLN A 197 18.22 -3.82 -18.64
CA GLN A 197 18.53 -3.98 -17.23
C GLN A 197 18.48 -2.63 -16.52
N PRO A 198 18.07 -2.58 -15.24
CA PRO A 198 18.28 -1.44 -14.36
C PRO A 198 19.68 -0.85 -14.45
N THR A 199 19.82 0.42 -14.85
CA THR A 199 21.11 1.11 -14.91
C THR A 199 21.02 2.45 -14.20
N ILE A 200 22.05 2.78 -13.41
CA ILE A 200 22.20 4.06 -12.71
C ILE A 200 23.54 4.66 -13.12
N LYS A 201 23.52 5.95 -13.49
CA LYS A 201 24.72 6.75 -13.74
C LYS A 201 24.93 7.72 -12.59
N LEU A 202 26.15 7.78 -12.09
CA LEU A 202 26.56 8.64 -10.98
C LEU A 202 27.88 9.33 -11.34
N PHE A 203 28.25 10.33 -10.56
CA PHE A 203 29.52 11.04 -10.66
C PHE A 203 30.27 10.92 -9.34
N THR A 204 31.56 10.72 -9.46
CA THR A 204 32.49 10.71 -8.33
C THR A 204 33.58 11.74 -8.58
N VAL A 205 34.06 12.40 -7.54
CA VAL A 205 35.22 13.31 -7.62
C VAL A 205 36.46 12.65 -7.02
N ALA A 206 37.61 12.92 -7.59
CA ALA A 206 38.92 12.59 -7.05
C ALA A 206 39.87 13.78 -7.25
N ALA A 207 41.05 13.75 -6.62
CA ALA A 207 42.08 14.75 -6.86
C ALA A 207 42.42 14.84 -8.36
N GLU A 208 42.48 16.06 -8.88
CA GLU A 208 42.97 16.29 -10.23
C GLU A 208 44.48 16.08 -10.27
N THR A 209 44.99 15.55 -11.38
CA THR A 209 46.43 15.38 -11.57
C THR A 209 47.03 16.73 -12.03
N PRO A 210 48.06 17.26 -11.34
CA PRO A 210 48.78 18.42 -11.82
C PRO A 210 49.33 18.21 -13.23
N GLY A 211 49.58 19.30 -13.93
CA GLY A 211 50.28 19.24 -15.21
C GLY A 211 51.72 18.75 -15.07
N SER A 212 52.31 18.37 -16.20
CA SER A 212 53.64 17.76 -16.25
C SER A 212 54.77 18.76 -16.53
N GLN A 213 54.43 19.97 -16.97
CA GLN A 213 55.36 21.03 -17.33
C GLN A 213 55.12 22.28 -16.48
N THR A 214 56.15 23.09 -16.27
CA THR A 214 56.01 24.41 -15.65
C THR A 214 55.07 25.26 -16.49
N GLY A 215 54.09 25.92 -15.85
CA GLY A 215 53.08 26.72 -16.56
C GLY A 215 51.84 25.93 -16.98
N ASP A 216 51.81 24.61 -16.76
CA ASP A 216 50.59 23.82 -16.79
C ASP A 216 49.74 24.06 -15.53
N LYS A 217 48.48 23.61 -15.55
CA LYS A 217 47.57 23.68 -14.39
C LYS A 217 48.21 23.11 -13.12
N LEU A 218 47.99 23.78 -11.99
CA LEU A 218 48.49 23.39 -10.66
C LEU A 218 50.02 23.23 -10.60
N THR A 219 50.78 24.03 -11.35
CA THR A 219 52.25 24.00 -11.33
C THR A 219 52.84 25.37 -10.99
N LEU A 220 54.03 25.34 -10.38
CA LEU A 220 54.85 26.54 -10.24
C LEU A 220 55.47 26.92 -11.59
N CYS A 221 55.51 28.22 -11.85
CA CYS A 221 56.13 28.81 -13.03
C CYS A 221 57.29 29.71 -12.58
N GLY A 222 58.45 29.55 -13.20
CA GLY A 222 59.62 30.41 -12.99
C GLY A 222 60.07 31.03 -14.31
N HIS A 223 60.62 32.25 -14.27
CA HIS A 223 61.24 32.89 -15.42
C HIS A 223 62.40 33.80 -14.99
N GLY A 224 63.32 34.10 -15.93
CA GLY A 224 64.49 34.94 -15.71
C GLY A 224 64.26 36.46 -15.76
N ALA A 225 63.04 36.92 -16.11
CA ALA A 225 62.77 38.35 -16.33
C ALA A 225 61.28 38.67 -16.52
N ASN A 226 60.49 37.71 -17.01
CA ASN A 226 59.09 37.94 -17.36
C ASN A 226 58.21 38.12 -16.12
N THR A 227 57.28 39.06 -16.18
CA THR A 227 56.27 39.32 -15.15
C THR A 227 54.88 39.34 -15.77
N GLY A 228 53.85 39.16 -14.95
CA GLY A 228 52.45 39.18 -15.39
C GLY A 228 51.81 37.79 -15.52
N ALA A 229 50.76 37.70 -16.32
CA ALA A 229 49.92 36.51 -16.39
C ALA A 229 50.66 35.30 -16.98
N ILE A 230 50.44 34.13 -16.38
CA ILE A 230 50.92 32.85 -16.91
C ILE A 230 49.89 32.38 -17.93
N THR A 231 50.22 32.32 -19.22
CA THR A 231 49.29 31.88 -20.27
C THR A 231 49.50 30.43 -20.70
N GLY A 232 50.63 29.83 -20.31
CA GLY A 232 50.96 28.42 -20.51
C GLY A 232 52.46 28.16 -20.32
N PRO A 233 52.97 27.01 -20.78
CA PRO A 233 54.37 26.65 -20.61
C PRO A 233 55.37 27.65 -21.19
N SER A 234 55.02 28.34 -22.28
CA SER A 234 55.87 29.37 -22.89
C SER A 234 56.04 30.63 -22.05
N SER A 235 55.16 30.86 -21.06
CA SER A 235 55.34 31.95 -20.09
C SER A 235 56.41 31.64 -19.05
N CYS A 236 56.87 30.38 -18.98
CA CYS A 236 57.83 29.87 -18.02
C CYS A 236 59.13 29.49 -18.74
N ALA A 237 60.27 29.67 -18.07
CA ALA A 237 61.57 29.26 -18.54
C ALA A 237 62.20 28.28 -17.53
N THR A 238 62.48 27.06 -17.97
CA THR A 238 63.03 25.99 -17.13
C THR A 238 64.35 26.42 -16.48
N GLY A 239 64.46 26.26 -15.15
CA GLY A 239 65.69 26.51 -14.41
C GLY A 239 65.97 27.98 -14.03
N GLN A 240 65.05 28.90 -14.30
CA GLN A 240 65.17 30.31 -13.90
C GLN A 240 64.14 30.66 -12.82
N THR A 241 64.56 31.40 -11.79
CA THR A 241 63.73 31.68 -10.59
C THR A 241 63.76 33.14 -10.15
N THR A 242 64.17 34.08 -11.00
CA THR A 242 64.17 35.50 -10.63
C THR A 242 62.75 36.05 -10.50
N THR A 243 61.83 35.53 -11.31
CA THR A 243 60.40 35.70 -11.13
C THR A 243 59.74 34.33 -10.93
N ILE A 244 58.75 34.26 -10.04
CA ILE A 244 58.00 33.05 -9.75
C ILE A 244 56.49 33.36 -9.74
N GLY A 245 55.67 32.36 -10.01
CA GLY A 245 54.21 32.46 -9.99
C GLY A 245 53.59 31.06 -9.91
N LEU A 246 52.26 31.02 -9.81
CA LEU A 246 51.49 29.78 -9.70
C LEU A 246 50.42 29.76 -10.79
N ARG A 247 50.46 28.74 -11.66
CA ARG A 247 49.33 28.48 -12.54
C ARG A 247 48.30 27.66 -11.76
N GLY A 248 47.14 28.26 -11.54
CA GLY A 248 46.00 27.65 -10.89
C GLY A 248 45.30 26.61 -11.76
N GLY A 249 44.06 26.27 -11.39
CA GLY A 249 43.26 25.26 -12.08
C GLY A 249 42.31 24.51 -11.16
N ALA A 250 41.50 23.62 -11.73
CA ALA A 250 40.63 22.74 -10.97
C ALA A 250 41.47 21.77 -10.12
N ILE A 251 41.11 21.60 -8.85
CA ILE A 251 41.80 20.67 -7.94
C ILE A 251 41.09 19.32 -7.83
N LEU A 252 39.85 19.23 -8.31
CA LEU A 252 39.07 18.01 -8.34
C LEU A 252 38.63 17.70 -9.77
N LYS A 253 38.60 16.41 -10.10
CA LYS A 253 38.10 15.88 -11.36
C LYS A 253 36.88 15.01 -11.11
N ALA A 254 35.75 15.37 -11.71
CA ALA A 254 34.59 14.48 -11.75
C ALA A 254 34.75 13.41 -12.83
N THR A 255 34.32 12.20 -12.50
CA THR A 255 34.24 11.07 -13.42
C THR A 255 32.84 10.47 -13.35
N GLN A 256 32.22 10.28 -14.51
CA GLN A 256 30.96 9.54 -14.59
C GLN A 256 31.23 8.05 -14.44
N VAL A 257 30.50 7.41 -13.54
CA VAL A 257 30.49 5.97 -13.35
C VAL A 257 29.09 5.43 -13.66
N THR A 258 29.04 4.23 -14.25
CA THR A 258 27.77 3.60 -14.66
C THR A 258 27.68 2.23 -14.02
N THR A 259 26.60 1.95 -13.32
CA THR A 259 26.31 0.65 -12.72
C THR A 259 25.03 0.06 -13.30
N THR A 260 25.03 -1.25 -13.51
CA THR A 260 23.88 -1.99 -14.02
C THR A 260 23.57 -3.14 -13.06
N ALA A 261 22.29 -3.41 -12.82
CA ALA A 261 21.89 -4.54 -11.99
C ALA A 261 22.10 -5.85 -12.76
N GLN A 262 22.88 -6.73 -12.18
CA GLN A 262 23.29 -8.00 -12.77
C GLN A 262 22.94 -9.16 -11.82
N GLN A 263 22.79 -10.35 -12.41
CA GLN A 263 22.75 -11.60 -11.65
C GLN A 263 24.16 -11.87 -11.10
N THR A 264 24.26 -12.09 -9.79
CA THR A 264 25.49 -12.55 -9.14
C THR A 264 25.69 -14.05 -9.37
N PRO A 265 26.91 -14.58 -9.15
CA PRO A 265 27.17 -16.02 -9.23
C PRO A 265 26.29 -16.87 -8.32
N THR A 266 25.74 -16.29 -7.26
CA THR A 266 24.81 -16.93 -6.32
C THR A 266 23.33 -16.81 -6.74
N GLY A 267 23.04 -16.25 -7.92
CA GLY A 267 21.68 -16.06 -8.45
C GLY A 267 20.93 -14.86 -7.86
N THR A 268 21.57 -14.06 -7.01
CA THR A 268 20.98 -12.85 -6.41
C THR A 268 21.23 -11.64 -7.32
N GLN A 269 20.30 -10.69 -7.42
CA GLN A 269 20.56 -9.47 -8.19
C GLN A 269 21.42 -8.49 -7.37
N ALA A 270 22.38 -7.82 -8.01
CA ALA A 270 23.20 -6.76 -7.42
C ALA A 270 23.61 -5.72 -8.47
N TYR A 271 23.76 -4.46 -8.07
CA TYR A 271 24.44 -3.47 -8.90
C TYR A 271 25.94 -3.76 -8.99
N SER A 272 26.52 -3.64 -10.19
CA SER A 272 27.97 -3.74 -10.38
C SER A 272 28.73 -2.71 -9.55
N LYS A 273 29.89 -3.09 -9.00
CA LYS A 273 30.76 -2.18 -8.24
C LYS A 273 31.29 -1.07 -9.15
N VAL A 274 31.28 0.17 -8.66
CA VAL A 274 31.68 1.37 -9.39
C VAL A 274 32.37 2.37 -8.49
N GLY A 275 33.16 3.28 -9.06
CA GLY A 275 33.96 4.27 -8.32
C GLY A 275 35.33 3.75 -7.91
N GLY A 276 36.11 4.61 -7.26
CA GLY A 276 37.44 4.29 -6.74
C GLY A 276 37.47 4.27 -5.21
N ALA A 277 38.55 3.74 -4.63
CA ALA A 277 38.75 3.82 -3.17
C ALA A 277 39.01 5.27 -2.72
N GLU A 278 39.70 6.05 -3.55
CA GLU A 278 40.07 7.45 -3.29
C GLU A 278 39.08 8.47 -3.89
N SER A 279 37.91 8.01 -4.34
CA SER A 279 36.88 8.88 -4.87
C SER A 279 35.86 9.28 -3.80
N VAL A 280 35.15 10.38 -4.03
CA VAL A 280 34.00 10.80 -3.22
C VAL A 280 32.75 10.89 -4.11
N PRO A 281 31.68 10.13 -3.81
CA PRO A 281 31.66 9.01 -2.87
C PRO A 281 32.65 7.89 -3.26
N SER A 282 33.09 7.12 -2.26
CA SER A 282 34.00 5.98 -2.49
C SER A 282 33.23 4.78 -3.04
N GLN A 283 33.94 3.82 -3.65
CA GLN A 283 33.35 2.56 -4.10
C GLN A 283 32.58 1.85 -2.97
N ALA A 284 33.09 1.88 -1.74
CA ALA A 284 32.44 1.26 -0.59
C ALA A 284 31.09 1.93 -0.26
N SER A 285 31.07 3.27 -0.21
CA SER A 285 29.85 4.04 0.02
C SER A 285 28.83 3.83 -1.11
N LEU A 286 29.28 3.87 -2.37
CA LEU A 286 28.42 3.60 -3.52
C LEU A 286 27.82 2.20 -3.45
N THR A 287 28.63 1.18 -3.14
CA THR A 287 28.16 -0.22 -3.05
C THR A 287 27.09 -0.37 -1.97
N ALA A 288 27.31 0.22 -0.79
CA ALA A 288 26.38 0.14 0.33
C ALA A 288 25.02 0.79 0.00
N GLU A 289 25.02 2.00 -0.56
CA GLU A 289 23.76 2.69 -0.87
C GLU A 289 23.05 2.10 -2.09
N LEU A 290 23.78 1.67 -3.11
CA LEU A 290 23.19 0.98 -4.27
C LEU A 290 22.51 -0.33 -3.89
N ALA A 291 23.02 -1.06 -2.88
CA ALA A 291 22.36 -2.26 -2.37
C ALA A 291 20.98 -1.93 -1.76
N LYS A 292 20.87 -0.85 -0.99
CA LYS A 292 19.59 -0.38 -0.43
C LYS A 292 18.61 0.04 -1.53
N ILE A 293 19.09 0.76 -2.55
CA ILE A 293 18.27 1.16 -3.70
C ILE A 293 17.72 -0.06 -4.42
N LEU A 294 18.54 -1.09 -4.66
CA LEU A 294 18.09 -2.31 -5.30
C LEU A 294 17.04 -3.06 -4.47
N LEU A 295 17.20 -3.08 -3.14
CA LEU A 295 16.19 -3.64 -2.24
C LEU A 295 14.87 -2.89 -2.36
N MET A 296 14.88 -1.56 -2.32
CA MET A 296 13.66 -0.77 -2.52
C MET A 296 13.02 -1.09 -3.87
N GLU A 297 13.76 -1.04 -4.97
CA GLU A 297 13.22 -1.33 -6.30
C GLU A 297 12.59 -2.72 -6.38
N THR A 298 13.26 -3.75 -5.84
CA THR A 298 12.76 -5.13 -5.81
C THR A 298 11.46 -5.24 -5.02
N ASN A 299 11.41 -4.61 -3.83
CA ASN A 299 10.26 -4.67 -2.95
C ASN A 299 9.10 -3.80 -3.47
N THR A 300 9.38 -2.68 -4.16
CA THR A 300 8.35 -1.88 -4.81
C THR A 300 7.66 -2.67 -5.92
N VAL A 301 8.42 -3.37 -6.77
CA VAL A 301 7.83 -4.23 -7.80
C VAL A 301 7.00 -5.36 -7.18
N ALA A 302 7.43 -5.90 -6.04
CA ALA A 302 6.66 -6.92 -5.32
C ALA A 302 5.30 -6.39 -4.82
N ILE A 303 5.24 -5.18 -4.25
CA ILE A 303 3.96 -4.59 -3.81
C ILE A 303 3.07 -4.19 -4.99
N GLU A 304 3.64 -3.75 -6.12
CA GLU A 304 2.89 -3.42 -7.34
C GLU A 304 2.16 -4.64 -7.92
N ARG A 305 2.81 -5.80 -7.92
CA ARG A 305 2.16 -7.07 -8.35
C ARG A 305 0.95 -7.43 -7.49
N ASN A 306 0.91 -6.98 -6.24
CA ASN A 306 -0.18 -7.26 -5.31
C ASN A 306 -1.34 -6.24 -5.42
N GLN A 307 -1.31 -5.29 -6.37
CA GLN A 307 -2.32 -4.23 -6.46
C GLN A 307 -3.58 -4.60 -7.26
N ALA A 308 -3.60 -5.75 -7.94
CA ALA A 308 -4.75 -6.17 -8.74
C ALA A 308 -6.04 -6.13 -7.90
N VAL A 309 -7.08 -5.50 -8.48
CA VAL A 309 -8.44 -5.54 -7.93
C VAL A 309 -9.09 -6.79 -8.51
N THR A 310 -9.50 -7.71 -7.64
CA THR A 310 -10.27 -8.88 -8.06
C THR A 310 -11.71 -8.46 -8.26
N GLU A 311 -12.40 -8.84 -9.34
CA GLU A 311 -13.83 -8.52 -9.47
C GLU A 311 -14.67 -9.43 -8.57
N LEU A 312 -15.89 -9.02 -8.18
CA LEU A 312 -16.73 -9.84 -7.30
C LEU A 312 -17.10 -11.19 -7.94
N VAL A 313 -17.27 -11.21 -9.27
CA VAL A 313 -17.49 -12.44 -10.05
C VAL A 313 -16.31 -13.41 -9.98
N ASP A 314 -15.08 -12.88 -9.94
CA ASP A 314 -13.87 -13.69 -9.85
C ASP A 314 -13.74 -14.30 -8.44
N ILE A 315 -14.11 -13.54 -7.40
CA ILE A 315 -14.18 -14.06 -6.03
C ILE A 315 -15.20 -15.21 -5.94
N ALA A 316 -16.41 -15.00 -6.47
CA ALA A 316 -17.50 -15.98 -6.43
C ALA A 316 -17.18 -17.29 -7.17
N SER A 317 -16.25 -17.25 -8.12
CA SER A 317 -15.81 -18.42 -8.90
C SER A 317 -14.44 -18.98 -8.48
N SER A 318 -13.76 -18.33 -7.53
CA SER A 318 -12.39 -18.64 -7.13
C SER A 318 -12.22 -20.06 -6.56
N SER A 319 -11.07 -20.67 -6.85
CA SER A 319 -10.69 -21.97 -6.27
C SER A 319 -10.55 -21.89 -4.76
N SER A 320 -10.00 -20.79 -4.23
CA SER A 320 -9.85 -20.56 -2.80
C SER A 320 -11.19 -20.58 -2.05
N LEU A 321 -12.22 -19.95 -2.60
CA LEU A 321 -13.56 -20.00 -2.02
C LEU A 321 -14.13 -21.42 -2.07
N LYS A 322 -14.00 -22.10 -3.21
CA LYS A 322 -14.47 -23.49 -3.39
C LYS A 322 -13.83 -24.46 -2.41
N ASP A 323 -12.52 -24.36 -2.19
CA ASP A 323 -11.81 -25.21 -1.25
C ASP A 323 -12.17 -24.89 0.22
N LEU A 324 -12.38 -23.61 0.55
CA LEU A 324 -12.86 -23.24 1.88
C LEU A 324 -14.27 -23.79 2.15
N LEU A 325 -15.16 -23.72 1.16
CA LEU A 325 -16.50 -24.28 1.24
C LEU A 325 -16.47 -25.81 1.31
N ALA A 326 -15.60 -26.47 0.56
CA ALA A 326 -15.40 -27.92 0.65
C ALA A 326 -15.07 -28.33 2.09
N LYS A 327 -14.13 -27.63 2.72
CA LYS A 327 -13.76 -27.87 4.12
C LYS A 327 -14.90 -27.61 5.10
N THR A 328 -15.68 -26.57 4.84
CA THR A 328 -16.80 -26.17 5.70
C THR A 328 -17.96 -27.17 5.62
N LEU A 329 -18.23 -27.72 4.43
CA LEU A 329 -19.36 -28.61 4.19
C LEU A 329 -19.04 -30.07 4.50
N ASP A 330 -17.81 -30.52 4.23
CA ASP A 330 -17.41 -31.94 4.30
C ASP A 330 -16.22 -32.22 5.25
N GLY A 331 -15.76 -31.22 6.01
CA GLY A 331 -14.72 -31.36 7.04
C GLY A 331 -13.31 -30.95 6.60
N GLU A 332 -12.41 -30.78 7.56
CA GLU A 332 -11.13 -30.05 7.39
C GLU A 332 -10.19 -30.59 6.29
N SER A 333 -10.24 -31.89 6.00
CA SER A 333 -9.45 -32.54 4.95
C SER A 333 -10.11 -32.57 3.57
N ALA A 334 -11.36 -32.09 3.45
CA ALA A 334 -12.10 -32.11 2.20
C ALA A 334 -11.50 -31.14 1.17
N THR A 335 -11.64 -31.47 -0.12
CA THR A 335 -11.15 -30.66 -1.24
C THR A 335 -12.24 -30.56 -2.30
N TYR A 336 -12.26 -29.45 -3.04
CA TYR A 336 -13.30 -29.23 -4.05
C TYR A 336 -13.31 -30.28 -5.17
N ASN A 337 -12.14 -30.84 -5.52
CA ASN A 337 -12.03 -31.81 -6.60
C ASN A 337 -12.50 -33.23 -6.22
N ASN A 338 -12.85 -33.47 -4.96
CA ASN A 338 -13.43 -34.74 -4.54
C ASN A 338 -14.82 -34.93 -5.20
N PRO A 339 -15.09 -36.08 -5.87
CA PRO A 339 -16.39 -36.35 -6.52
C PRO A 339 -17.61 -36.25 -5.61
N GLU A 340 -17.48 -36.49 -4.31
CA GLU A 340 -18.58 -36.42 -3.33
C GLU A 340 -18.80 -35.00 -2.80
N THR A 341 -17.74 -34.21 -2.67
CA THR A 341 -17.78 -32.84 -2.14
C THR A 341 -18.13 -31.82 -3.22
N LYS A 342 -17.63 -32.01 -4.44
CA LYS A 342 -17.85 -31.10 -5.57
C LYS A 342 -19.33 -30.75 -5.78
N PRO A 343 -20.27 -31.72 -5.85
CA PRO A 343 -21.68 -31.41 -6.08
C PRO A 343 -22.31 -30.60 -4.95
N LYS A 344 -21.87 -30.80 -3.70
CA LYS A 344 -22.36 -30.05 -2.54
C LYS A 344 -21.89 -28.60 -2.58
N VAL A 345 -20.62 -28.37 -2.90
CA VAL A 345 -20.06 -27.02 -3.07
C VAL A 345 -20.71 -26.31 -4.25
N ASP A 346 -20.87 -26.99 -5.39
CA ASP A 346 -21.51 -26.40 -6.58
C ASP A 346 -22.99 -26.07 -6.30
N ALA A 347 -23.72 -26.93 -5.59
CA ALA A 347 -25.10 -26.65 -5.16
C ALA A 347 -25.18 -25.46 -4.20
N PHE A 348 -24.26 -25.37 -3.22
CA PHE A 348 -24.22 -24.24 -2.29
C PHE A 348 -23.91 -22.91 -3.00
N LEU A 349 -22.93 -22.91 -3.92
CA LEU A 349 -22.61 -21.74 -4.73
C LEU A 349 -23.78 -21.35 -5.64
N LYS A 350 -24.52 -22.34 -6.15
CA LYS A 350 -25.74 -22.14 -6.94
C LYS A 350 -26.83 -21.46 -6.12
N ASP A 351 -27.02 -21.85 -4.85
CA ASP A 351 -28.00 -21.21 -3.97
C ASP A 351 -27.62 -19.76 -3.63
N LEU A 352 -26.32 -19.48 -3.53
CA LEU A 352 -25.80 -18.14 -3.19
C LEU A 352 -25.78 -17.17 -4.37
N PHE A 353 -25.32 -17.64 -5.52
CA PHE A 353 -25.02 -16.80 -6.67
C PHE A 353 -25.87 -17.16 -7.90
N GLY A 354 -26.73 -18.18 -7.82
CA GLY A 354 -27.50 -18.70 -8.96
C GLY A 354 -26.66 -19.62 -9.86
N ASP A 355 -27.22 -19.99 -11.01
CA ASP A 355 -26.62 -20.97 -11.94
C ASP A 355 -25.20 -20.64 -12.42
N LYS A 356 -24.80 -19.36 -12.33
CA LYS A 356 -23.53 -18.82 -12.83
C LYS A 356 -23.02 -17.71 -11.91
N ALA A 357 -21.71 -17.64 -11.67
CA ALA A 357 -21.09 -16.60 -10.86
C ALA A 357 -21.36 -15.18 -11.42
N GLU A 358 -21.54 -15.04 -12.74
CA GLU A 358 -21.85 -13.78 -13.41
C GLU A 358 -23.14 -13.12 -12.91
N ASN A 359 -24.05 -13.89 -12.32
CA ASN A 359 -25.27 -13.37 -11.71
C ASN A 359 -24.99 -12.46 -10.49
N VAL A 360 -23.78 -12.50 -9.93
CA VAL A 360 -23.31 -11.50 -8.94
C VAL A 360 -23.48 -10.08 -9.48
N LYS A 361 -23.31 -9.88 -10.79
CA LYS A 361 -23.48 -8.57 -11.43
C LYS A 361 -24.94 -8.09 -11.43
N THR A 362 -25.88 -9.00 -11.67
CA THR A 362 -27.30 -8.68 -11.79
C THR A 362 -28.05 -8.65 -10.46
N THR A 363 -27.46 -9.23 -9.41
CA THR A 363 -28.01 -9.28 -8.05
C THR A 363 -27.23 -8.34 -7.11
N ILE A 364 -26.08 -8.79 -6.62
CA ILE A 364 -25.27 -8.09 -5.60
C ILE A 364 -24.76 -6.74 -6.10
N GLU A 365 -24.10 -6.68 -7.26
CA GLU A 365 -23.58 -5.40 -7.78
C GLU A 365 -24.72 -4.43 -8.11
N LYS A 366 -25.80 -4.92 -8.72
CA LYS A 366 -27.00 -4.10 -8.97
C LYS A 366 -27.55 -3.51 -7.69
N ASP A 367 -27.64 -4.30 -6.62
CA ASP A 367 -28.15 -3.85 -5.32
C ASP A 367 -27.19 -2.86 -4.64
N LEU A 368 -25.87 -3.05 -4.76
CA LEU A 368 -24.88 -2.07 -4.29
C LEU A 368 -25.05 -0.71 -4.98
N LYS A 369 -25.33 -0.70 -6.30
CA LYS A 369 -25.54 0.54 -7.08
C LYS A 369 -26.91 1.17 -6.82
N GLY A 370 -27.92 0.35 -6.56
CA GLY A 370 -29.31 0.79 -6.39
C GLY A 370 -29.66 1.20 -4.96
N LEU A 371 -28.90 0.76 -3.96
CA LEU A 371 -29.20 1.03 -2.56
C LEU A 371 -28.93 2.50 -2.20
N VAL A 372 -29.96 3.21 -1.75
CA VAL A 372 -29.86 4.54 -1.14
C VAL A 372 -30.15 4.39 0.36
N PRO A 373 -29.12 4.42 1.23
CA PRO A 373 -29.33 4.42 2.67
C PRO A 373 -30.13 5.66 3.10
N PRO A 374 -31.12 5.53 4.00
CA PRO A 374 -31.89 6.68 4.45
C PRO A 374 -31.00 7.65 5.24
N LYS A 375 -31.41 8.92 5.34
CA LYS A 375 -30.69 9.95 6.11
C LYS A 375 -30.31 9.50 7.53
N ALA A 376 -31.21 8.79 8.20
CA ALA A 376 -30.99 8.25 9.55
C ALA A 376 -29.87 7.19 9.62
N ALA A 377 -29.51 6.57 8.50
CA ALA A 377 -28.47 5.55 8.42
C ALA A 377 -27.07 6.11 8.20
N ILE A 378 -26.92 7.34 7.67
CA ILE A 378 -25.61 7.88 7.26
C ILE A 378 -25.27 9.24 7.88
N GLY A 379 -26.15 9.80 8.73
CA GLY A 379 -25.90 11.08 9.44
C GLY A 379 -25.77 12.32 8.54
N GLY A 380 -25.94 12.17 7.21
CA GLY A 380 -25.65 13.19 6.19
C GLY A 380 -26.80 13.43 5.21
N ASN A 381 -26.49 13.70 3.94
CA ASN A 381 -27.51 13.92 2.90
C ASN A 381 -28.03 12.56 2.39
N GLY A 382 -29.28 12.22 2.69
CA GLY A 382 -29.90 10.90 2.51
C GLY A 382 -30.16 10.45 1.07
N ASP A 383 -29.58 11.14 0.08
CA ASP A 383 -29.80 10.90 -1.34
C ASP A 383 -28.60 10.20 -2.02
N LYS A 384 -27.51 9.96 -1.28
CA LYS A 384 -26.32 9.28 -1.82
C LYS A 384 -26.61 7.79 -2.01
N LYS A 385 -26.26 7.27 -3.18
CA LYS A 385 -26.20 5.82 -3.43
C LYS A 385 -25.06 5.20 -2.64
N LEU A 386 -25.22 3.96 -2.20
CA LEU A 386 -24.22 3.25 -1.40
C LEU A 386 -22.87 3.16 -2.13
N GLU A 387 -22.87 2.95 -3.45
CA GLU A 387 -21.66 2.93 -4.28
C GLU A 387 -20.86 4.24 -4.27
N THR A 388 -21.50 5.39 -3.97
CA THR A 388 -20.85 6.71 -3.96
C THR A 388 -20.43 7.17 -2.58
N ILE A 389 -20.76 6.41 -1.53
CA ILE A 389 -20.34 6.68 -0.16
C ILE A 389 -18.87 6.27 0.00
N ASN A 390 -17.99 7.27 0.14
CA ASN A 390 -16.55 7.07 0.25
C ASN A 390 -16.01 7.15 1.67
N ASP A 391 -16.82 7.63 2.63
CA ASP A 391 -16.45 7.74 4.03
C ASP A 391 -16.71 6.41 4.75
N PRO A 392 -15.68 5.73 5.29
CA PRO A 392 -15.84 4.51 6.07
C PRO A 392 -16.79 4.66 7.26
N LYS A 393 -16.88 5.86 7.86
CA LYS A 393 -17.82 6.12 8.97
C LYS A 393 -19.27 6.10 8.49
N GLU A 394 -19.57 6.78 7.38
CA GLU A 394 -20.92 6.75 6.78
C GLU A 394 -21.33 5.30 6.43
N LEU A 395 -20.40 4.47 5.94
CA LEU A 395 -20.66 3.05 5.66
C LEU A 395 -20.90 2.24 6.94
N ALA A 396 -20.10 2.45 7.99
CA ALA A 396 -20.24 1.76 9.27
C ALA A 396 -21.56 2.13 9.96
N ASP A 397 -21.92 3.41 9.97
CA ASP A 397 -23.19 3.89 10.52
C ASP A 397 -24.39 3.26 9.78
N ALA A 398 -24.29 3.12 8.45
CA ALA A 398 -25.34 2.47 7.66
C ALA A 398 -25.48 0.98 7.98
N GLN A 399 -24.35 0.29 8.18
CA GLN A 399 -24.34 -1.12 8.57
C GLN A 399 -25.00 -1.30 9.95
N ILE A 400 -24.64 -0.45 10.92
CA ILE A 400 -25.23 -0.47 12.28
C ILE A 400 -26.73 -0.22 12.17
N TYR A 401 -27.16 0.80 11.43
CA TYR A 401 -28.57 1.12 11.25
C TYR A 401 -29.37 -0.07 10.70
N TYR A 402 -28.93 -0.69 9.60
CA TYR A 402 -29.65 -1.82 9.01
C TYR A 402 -29.63 -3.05 9.92
N THR A 403 -28.54 -3.28 10.65
CA THR A 403 -28.42 -4.38 11.62
C THR A 403 -29.40 -4.22 12.78
N VAL A 404 -29.45 -3.02 13.39
CA VAL A 404 -30.35 -2.70 14.51
C VAL A 404 -31.81 -2.74 14.03
N LYS A 405 -32.10 -2.12 12.88
CA LYS A 405 -33.47 -2.12 12.32
C LYS A 405 -33.97 -3.53 12.09
N LYS A 406 -33.15 -4.39 11.50
CA LYS A 406 -33.50 -5.79 11.28
C LYS A 406 -33.76 -6.54 12.58
N PHE A 407 -32.92 -6.33 13.60
CA PHE A 407 -33.15 -6.94 14.92
C PHE A 407 -34.50 -6.50 15.50
N VAL A 408 -34.83 -5.21 15.43
CA VAL A 408 -36.13 -4.68 15.88
C VAL A 408 -37.28 -5.31 15.08
N ASP A 409 -37.19 -5.33 13.74
CA ASP A 409 -38.22 -5.90 12.87
C ASP A 409 -38.44 -7.41 13.15
N GLU A 410 -37.37 -8.18 13.37
CA GLU A 410 -37.43 -9.60 13.73
C GLU A 410 -38.07 -9.81 15.11
N GLN A 411 -37.78 -8.95 16.09
CA GLN A 411 -38.41 -9.00 17.41
C GLN A 411 -39.91 -8.66 17.33
N GLU A 412 -40.29 -7.68 16.51
CA GLU A 412 -41.69 -7.35 16.27
C GLU A 412 -42.45 -8.46 15.54
N GLN A 413 -41.84 -9.09 14.54
CA GLN A 413 -42.45 -10.25 13.86
C GLN A 413 -42.65 -11.44 14.80
N LYS A 414 -41.67 -11.72 15.67
CA LYS A 414 -41.82 -12.76 16.70
C LYS A 414 -42.99 -12.44 17.65
N LYS A 415 -43.13 -11.18 18.08
CA LYS A 415 -44.29 -10.75 18.89
C LYS A 415 -45.62 -10.94 18.14
N LYS A 416 -45.68 -10.61 16.84
CA LYS A 416 -46.87 -10.79 16.00
C LYS A 416 -47.22 -12.27 15.76
N ASN A 417 -46.21 -13.14 15.60
CA ASN A 417 -46.42 -14.58 15.41
C ASN A 417 -46.84 -15.30 16.70
N ILE A 418 -46.41 -14.81 17.87
CA ILE A 418 -46.92 -15.28 19.17
C ILE A 418 -48.37 -14.85 19.38
N ALA A 419 -48.76 -13.66 18.91
CA ALA A 419 -50.16 -13.24 18.92
C ALA A 419 -51.04 -13.98 17.88
N GLY A 420 -50.42 -14.61 16.87
CA GLY A 420 -51.10 -15.32 15.78
C GLY A 420 -51.14 -16.85 15.90
N SER A 421 -50.45 -17.46 16.87
CA SER A 421 -50.61 -18.90 17.13
C SER A 421 -51.88 -19.12 17.95
N SER A 422 -52.87 -19.72 17.30
CA SER A 422 -54.13 -20.16 17.89
C SER A 422 -53.91 -20.97 19.17
N CYS A 423 -54.10 -20.34 20.33
CA CYS A 423 -54.71 -21.05 21.43
C CYS A 423 -56.19 -21.20 21.08
N PRO A 424 -56.78 -22.42 21.13
CA PRO A 424 -58.22 -22.56 21.04
C PRO A 424 -58.82 -21.87 22.27
N ALA A 425 -59.41 -20.69 22.09
CA ALA A 425 -60.17 -20.02 23.12
C ALA A 425 -61.51 -20.76 23.33
N LYS A 426 -61.45 -21.88 24.03
CA LYS A 426 -62.50 -22.25 24.97
C LYS A 426 -61.87 -22.26 26.35
N THR A 427 -62.59 -21.70 27.31
CA THR A 427 -62.28 -21.59 28.75
C THR A 427 -61.08 -20.69 29.08
N ASP A 428 -61.14 -19.63 29.90
CA ASP A 428 -62.18 -19.14 30.80
C ASP A 428 -62.16 -17.61 30.78
N LYS A 429 -63.36 -17.01 30.82
CA LYS A 429 -63.54 -15.63 31.27
C LYS A 429 -62.84 -15.54 32.64
N PRO A 430 -61.97 -14.56 32.93
CA PRO A 430 -61.42 -14.44 34.27
C PRO A 430 -62.60 -14.36 35.24
N GLU A 431 -62.71 -15.35 36.14
CA GLU A 431 -63.66 -15.26 37.25
C GLU A 431 -63.37 -13.93 37.94
N GLU A 432 -64.36 -13.05 37.95
CA GLU A 432 -64.33 -11.88 38.81
C GLU A 432 -64.08 -12.36 40.24
N PRO A 433 -63.17 -11.70 40.99
CA PRO A 433 -62.86 -12.12 42.34
C PRO A 433 -64.17 -12.19 43.15
N LYS A 434 -64.39 -13.33 43.83
CA LYS A 434 -65.56 -13.53 44.70
C LYS A 434 -65.68 -12.37 45.67
N LYS A 435 -66.85 -11.73 45.70
CA LYS A 435 -67.16 -10.65 46.63
C LYS A 435 -67.05 -11.15 48.07
N THR A 436 -66.49 -10.32 48.93
CA THR A 436 -66.34 -10.64 50.35
C THR A 436 -67.66 -10.40 51.09
N ALA A 437 -67.85 -11.05 52.24
CA ALA A 437 -69.07 -10.90 53.03
C ALA A 437 -69.35 -9.44 53.43
N ASP A 438 -68.31 -8.65 53.66
CA ASP A 438 -68.42 -7.23 54.01
C ASP A 438 -68.84 -6.34 52.82
N GLU A 439 -68.61 -6.78 51.59
CA GLU A 439 -69.09 -6.08 50.40
C GLU A 439 -70.58 -6.32 50.19
N CYS A 440 -71.06 -7.57 50.33
CA CYS A 440 -72.48 -7.89 50.18
C CYS A 440 -73.33 -7.33 51.32
N LYS A 441 -72.83 -7.29 52.56
CA LYS A 441 -73.56 -6.76 53.73
C LYS A 441 -73.89 -5.26 53.65
N LYS A 442 -73.29 -4.50 52.72
CA LYS A 442 -73.65 -3.08 52.49
C LYS A 442 -75.07 -2.92 51.92
N HIS A 443 -75.64 -4.00 51.37
CA HIS A 443 -76.97 -4.00 50.78
C HIS A 443 -77.98 -4.61 51.77
N THR A 444 -78.72 -3.76 52.46
CA THR A 444 -79.72 -4.17 53.46
C THR A 444 -81.09 -4.50 52.88
N THR A 445 -81.27 -4.34 51.56
CA THR A 445 -82.54 -4.58 50.84
C THR A 445 -82.30 -5.44 49.60
N GLU A 446 -83.33 -6.20 49.19
CA GLU A 446 -83.25 -7.23 48.16
C GLU A 446 -82.73 -6.70 46.81
N LYS A 447 -83.27 -5.58 46.35
CA LYS A 447 -83.01 -5.05 45.01
C LYS A 447 -81.53 -4.68 44.79
N PRO A 448 -80.89 -3.85 45.64
CA PRO A 448 -79.46 -3.55 45.49
C PRO A 448 -78.55 -4.77 45.76
N CYS A 449 -78.99 -5.75 46.56
CA CYS A 449 -78.22 -6.98 46.78
C CYS A 449 -78.18 -7.88 45.53
N ARG A 450 -79.32 -8.07 44.85
CA ARG A 450 -79.42 -8.91 43.65
C ARG A 450 -78.77 -8.28 42.41
N GLU A 451 -78.67 -6.95 42.38
CA GLU A 451 -78.02 -6.19 41.30
C GLU A 451 -76.48 -6.26 41.39
N GLU A 452 -75.91 -6.55 42.58
CA GLU A 452 -74.46 -6.72 42.75
C GLU A 452 -74.01 -8.14 42.34
N THR A 453 -73.18 -8.20 41.30
CA THR A 453 -72.64 -9.46 40.79
C THR A 453 -71.79 -10.16 41.87
N GLY A 454 -72.17 -11.38 42.24
CA GLY A 454 -71.47 -12.19 43.25
C GLY A 454 -72.11 -12.21 44.64
N CYS A 455 -73.24 -11.52 44.85
CA CYS A 455 -74.04 -11.58 46.07
C CYS A 455 -75.42 -12.24 45.83
N ASP A 456 -76.02 -12.79 46.88
CA ASP A 456 -77.37 -13.33 46.92
C ASP A 456 -78.15 -12.82 48.13
N PHE A 457 -79.48 -12.76 48.00
CA PHE A 457 -80.38 -12.24 49.04
C PHE A 457 -81.33 -13.31 49.57
N ASP A 458 -81.36 -13.48 50.89
CA ASP A 458 -82.26 -14.36 51.63
C ASP A 458 -83.14 -13.53 52.58
N ASP A 459 -84.44 -13.50 52.30
CA ASP A 459 -85.46 -12.77 53.05
C ASP A 459 -85.82 -13.42 54.39
N LYS A 460 -85.31 -14.63 54.66
CA LYS A 460 -85.49 -15.34 55.94
C LYS A 460 -84.42 -15.00 56.97
N LYS A 461 -83.37 -14.26 56.58
CA LYS A 461 -82.32 -13.79 57.50
C LYS A 461 -82.75 -12.50 58.21
N PRO A 462 -82.28 -12.26 59.44
CA PRO A 462 -82.63 -11.06 60.20
C PRO A 462 -82.28 -9.77 59.43
N GLU A 463 -83.06 -8.71 59.67
CA GLU A 463 -82.88 -7.40 59.01
C GLU A 463 -81.42 -6.93 59.11
N GLY A 464 -80.80 -6.68 57.96
CA GLY A 464 -79.38 -6.28 57.86
C GLY A 464 -78.40 -7.41 57.51
N GLU A 465 -78.81 -8.68 57.54
CA GLU A 465 -77.95 -9.83 57.17
C GLU A 465 -78.45 -10.62 55.94
N GLY A 466 -79.48 -10.10 55.25
CA GLY A 466 -80.10 -10.75 54.10
C GLY A 466 -79.18 -10.94 52.90
N CYS A 467 -78.17 -10.07 52.71
CA CYS A 467 -77.26 -10.11 51.57
C CYS A 467 -75.91 -10.77 51.89
N PHE A 468 -75.50 -11.79 51.13
CA PHE A 468 -74.28 -12.56 51.36
C PHE A 468 -73.61 -13.00 50.04
N PRO A 469 -72.31 -13.34 50.04
CA PRO A 469 -71.63 -13.80 48.84
C PRO A 469 -72.22 -15.12 48.31
N LYS A 470 -72.30 -15.26 46.99
CA LYS A 470 -72.65 -16.53 46.36
C LYS A 470 -71.54 -17.55 46.57
N GLU A 471 -71.86 -18.67 47.20
CA GLU A 471 -71.00 -19.84 47.20
C GLU A 471 -71.09 -20.48 45.81
N ASN A 472 -69.95 -20.79 45.18
CA ASN A 472 -69.92 -21.41 43.84
C ASN A 472 -70.47 -22.83 43.88
#